data_AF-A0A3B0BEV0-F1
#
_entry.id   AF-A0A3B0BEV0-F1
#
_cell.length_a   1.000
_cell.length_b   1.000
_cell.length_c   1.000
_cell.angle_alpha   90.00
_cell.angle_beta   90.00
_cell.angle_gamma   90.00
#
_symmetry.space_group_name_H-M   'P 1'
#
loop_
_entity.id
_entity.type
_entity.pdbx_description
1 polymer ?
#
loop_
_entity_poly.entity_id
_entity_poly.type
_entity_poly.pdbx_seq_one_letter_code
_entity_poly.pdbx_strand_id
1 'polypeptide(L)' 'MTEGDETEYLEIAFAGNGDVHIRTNTEPETVVVTTAAKWDAFVLGVRAGEFDHFVEDVPGP' A
#
# COMPACT_ATOMS: atom_id res chain seq x y z
N MET A 1 -8.22 -26.56 1.71
CA MET A 1 -8.07 -25.11 1.53
C MET A 1 -7.44 -24.63 2.83
N THR A 2 -6.12 -24.47 2.87
CA THR A 2 -5.45 -23.85 4.02
C THR A 2 -5.65 -22.35 3.88
N GLU A 3 -6.12 -21.68 4.93
CA GLU A 3 -6.01 -20.23 5.06
C GLU A 3 -4.53 -19.87 4.85
N GLY A 4 -4.22 -19.12 3.79
CA GLY A 4 -2.85 -18.68 3.46
C GLY A 4 -2.44 -18.70 1.97
N ASP A 5 -3.24 -19.25 1.06
CA ASP A 5 -2.89 -19.34 -0.38
C ASP A 5 -3.51 -18.22 -1.26
N GLU A 6 -4.21 -17.25 -0.66
CA GLU A 6 -4.75 -16.12 -1.40
C GLU A 6 -3.65 -15.07 -1.61
N THR A 7 -3.42 -14.67 -2.87
CA THR A 7 -2.48 -13.59 -3.17
C THR A 7 -2.92 -12.32 -2.45
N GLU A 8 -2.05 -11.77 -1.61
CA GLU A 8 -2.28 -10.48 -0.98
C GLU A 8 -2.07 -9.34 -1.99
N TYR A 9 -3.01 -8.39 -2.03
CA TYR A 9 -2.91 -7.22 -2.88
C TYR A 9 -3.50 -5.99 -2.21
N LEU A 10 -3.00 -4.84 -2.64
CA LEU A 10 -3.54 -3.53 -2.29
C LEU A 10 -4.57 -3.11 -3.33
N GLU A 11 -5.73 -2.67 -2.86
CA GLU A 11 -6.71 -1.96 -3.66
C GLU A 11 -6.56 -0.45 -3.44
N ILE A 12 -6.58 0.32 -4.52
CA ILE A 12 -6.43 1.78 -4.50
C ILE A 12 -7.58 2.40 -5.29
N ALA A 13 -8.34 3.30 -4.64
CA ALA A 13 -9.46 4.00 -5.26
C ALA A 13 -9.31 5.52 -5.13
N PHE A 14 -9.54 6.24 -6.23
CA PHE A 14 -9.56 7.71 -6.28
C PHE A 14 -10.99 8.20 -6.22
N ALA A 15 -11.37 8.89 -5.15
CA ALA A 15 -12.71 9.42 -4.98
C ALA A 15 -12.86 10.79 -5.66
N GLY A 16 -14.09 11.13 -6.07
CA GLY A 16 -14.39 12.39 -6.75
C GLY A 16 -14.18 13.65 -5.89
N ASN A 17 -13.99 13.50 -4.59
CA ASN A 17 -13.69 14.58 -3.64
C ASN A 17 -12.16 14.82 -3.46
N GLY A 18 -11.31 14.07 -4.15
CA GLY A 18 -9.84 14.19 -4.07
C GLY A 18 -9.18 13.27 -3.04
N ASP A 19 -9.96 12.43 -2.35
CA ASP A 19 -9.44 11.41 -1.45
C ASP A 19 -8.92 10.20 -2.25
N VAL A 20 -7.93 9.52 -1.68
CA VAL A 20 -7.41 8.24 -2.12
C VAL A 20 -7.60 7.24 -0.99
N HIS A 21 -8.33 6.17 -1.27
CA HIS A 21 -8.60 5.09 -0.34
C HIS A 21 -7.70 3.91 -0.66
N ILE A 22 -7.06 3.36 0.37
CA ILE A 22 -6.13 2.24 0.25
C ILE A 22 -6.55 1.17 1.27
N ARG A 23 -6.63 -0.09 0.84
CA ARG A 23 -6.89 -1.25 1.71
C ARG A 23 -6.22 -2.51 1.17
N THR A 24 -6.09 -3.53 2.00
CA THR A 24 -5.71 -4.87 1.57
C THR A 24 -6.94 -5.74 1.33
N ASN A 25 -6.81 -6.78 0.52
CA ASN A 25 -7.90 -7.77 0.33
C ASN A 25 -8.15 -8.62 1.58
N THR A 26 -7.17 -8.73 2.47
CA THR A 26 -7.23 -9.52 3.72
C THR A 26 -7.92 -8.76 4.86
N GLU A 27 -7.89 -7.41 4.83
CA GLU A 27 -8.55 -6.55 5.82
C GLU A 27 -9.42 -5.47 5.15
N PRO A 28 -10.51 -5.85 4.45
CA PRO A 28 -11.26 -4.93 3.59
C PRO A 28 -12.00 -3.80 4.32
N GLU A 29 -12.18 -3.92 5.63
CA GLU A 29 -12.81 -2.92 6.51
C GLU A 29 -11.80 -1.87 7.03
N THR A 30 -10.51 -2.16 6.94
CA THR A 30 -9.44 -1.24 7.36
C THR A 30 -9.02 -0.38 6.16
N VAL A 31 -9.55 0.84 6.10
CA VAL A 31 -9.28 1.77 4.99
C VAL A 31 -8.39 2.92 5.44
N VAL A 32 -7.23 3.05 4.80
CA VAL A 32 -6.38 4.22 4.91
C VAL A 32 -6.87 5.28 3.92
N VAL A 33 -7.16 6.48 4.42
CA VAL A 33 -7.59 7.62 3.61
C VAL A 33 -6.47 8.65 3.56
N THR A 34 -6.09 9.05 2.36
CA THR A 34 -5.15 10.14 2.10
C THR A 34 -5.68 11.05 1.00
N THR A 35 -4.93 12.09 0.65
CA THR A 35 -5.27 13.00 -0.46
C THR A 35 -4.47 12.64 -1.70
N ALA A 36 -4.97 12.96 -2.90
CA ALA A 36 -4.24 12.78 -4.16
C ALA A 36 -2.82 13.38 -4.13
N ALA A 37 -2.65 14.59 -3.60
CA ALA A 37 -1.33 15.24 -3.51
C ALA A 37 -0.32 14.48 -2.65
N LYS A 38 -0.78 13.90 -1.53
CA LYS A 38 0.06 13.07 -0.64
C LYS A 38 0.37 11.71 -1.27
N TRP A 39 -0.59 11.12 -1.98
CA TRP A 39 -0.37 9.89 -2.73
C TRP A 39 0.70 10.07 -3.81
N ASP A 40 0.63 11.14 -4.59
CA ASP A 40 1.62 11.43 -5.63
C ASP A 40 3.03 11.60 -5.04
N ALA A 41 3.15 12.36 -3.94
CA ALA A 41 4.41 12.52 -3.23
C ALA A 41 4.95 11.18 -2.70
N PHE A 42 4.08 10.34 -2.12
CA PHE A 42 4.45 9.00 -1.65
C PHE A 42 4.99 8.12 -2.77
N VAL A 43 4.30 8.05 -3.92
CA VAL A 43 4.75 7.26 -5.08
C VAL A 43 6.10 7.76 -5.60
N LEU A 44 6.33 9.08 -5.60
CA LEU A 44 7.63 9.64 -5.98
C LEU A 44 8.75 9.23 -5.01
N GLY A 45 8.49 9.27 -3.69
CA GLY A 45 9.44 8.80 -2.67
C GLY A 45 9.79 7.31 -2.84
N VAL A 46 8.78 6.45 -3.05
CA VAL A 46 8.99 5.02 -3.34
C VAL A 46 9.87 4.81 -4.57
N ARG A 47 9.60 5.53 -5.67
CA ARG A 47 10.41 5.44 -6.90
C ARG A 47 11.82 5.97 -6.73
N ALA A 48 12.05 6.88 -5.79
CA ALA A 48 13.35 7.42 -5.46
C ALA A 48 14.19 6.49 -4.56
N GLY A 49 13.64 5.33 -4.15
CA GLY A 49 14.29 4.41 -3.22
C GLY A 49 14.35 4.93 -1.79
N GLU A 50 13.49 5.89 -1.43
CA GLU A 50 13.46 6.51 -0.09
C GLU A 50 13.24 5.45 1.01
N PHE A 51 12.56 4.35 0.67
CA PHE A 51 12.18 3.29 1.61
C PHE A 51 13.03 2.01 1.52
N ASP A 52 14.06 1.96 0.67
CA ASP A 52 14.82 0.72 0.43
C ASP A 52 15.57 0.24 1.69
N HIS A 53 15.91 1.17 2.59
CA HIS A 53 16.56 0.85 3.87
C HIS A 53 15.63 0.19 4.90
N PHE A 54 14.31 0.11 4.66
CA PHE A 54 13.37 -0.58 5.56
C PHE A 54 13.30 -2.09 5.31
N VAL A 55 14.00 -2.61 4.29
CA VAL A 55 13.95 -4.02 3.89
C VAL A 55 15.12 -4.84 4.47
N GLU A 56 16.12 -4.19 5.08
CA GLU A 56 17.42 -4.79 5.45
C GLU A 56 17.42 -5.75 6.66
N ASP A 57 16.27 -6.14 7.22
CA ASP A 57 16.19 -7.04 8.40
C ASP A 57 15.52 -8.39 8.14
N VAL A 58 15.33 -8.81 6.88
CA VAL A 58 14.94 -10.19 6.56
C VAL A 58 16.20 -11.02 6.24
N PRO A 59 16.61 -11.98 7.08
CA PRO A 59 17.67 -12.91 6.71
C PRO A 59 17.25 -13.63 5.42
N GLY A 60 18.08 -13.56 4.39
CA GLY A 60 17.87 -14.34 3.17
C GLY A 60 17.84 -15.84 3.45
N PRO A 61 17.21 -16.65 2.57
CA PRO A 61 17.15 -18.11 2.72
C PRO A 61 18.53 -18.78 2.74
#